data_AF-A0A212JMD8-F1
#
_entry.id   AF-A0A212JMD8-F1
#
_cell.length_a   1.000
_cell.length_b   1.000
_cell.length_c   1.000
_cell.angle_alpha   90.00
_cell.angle_beta   90.00
_cell.angle_gamma   90.00
#
_symmetry.space_group_name_H-M   'P 1'
#
loop_
_entity.id
_entity.type
_entity.pdbx_description
1 polymer ?
#
loop_
_entity_poly.entity_id
_entity_poly.type
_entity_poly.pdbx_seq_one_letter_code
_entity_poly.pdbx_strand_id
1 'polypeptide(L)'
;MVAKFSHGSSLYGALTYNQKKVDEGLGKVLATNLLIEPTNGVFNVSDCMQDFERFMPSHIRTSKPVIHISLNPHPDDKLTDNQLADIGREYMERFGYGGQPYMIFKHEDIGREHIHVRP
;
A
#
# COMPACT_ATOMS: atom_id res chain seq x y z
N MET A 1 -4.59 -18.02 -0.65
CA MET A 1 -4.52 -16.55 -0.81
C MET A 1 -5.21 -16.12 -2.10
N VAL A 2 -5.95 -15.01 -2.08
CA VAL A 2 -6.59 -14.40 -3.26
C VAL A 2 -6.02 -13.00 -3.46
N ALA A 3 -5.60 -12.70 -4.69
CA ALA A 3 -5.18 -11.36 -5.09
C ALA A 3 -6.30 -10.67 -5.89
N LYS A 4 -6.56 -9.40 -5.59
CA LYS A 4 -7.44 -8.54 -6.37
C LYS A 4 -6.68 -7.28 -6.72
N PHE A 5 -6.69 -6.90 -8.00
CA PHE A 5 -6.17 -5.60 -8.41
C PHE A 5 -7.23 -4.78 -9.15
N SER A 6 -7.16 -3.46 -9.02
CA SER A 6 -8.00 -2.50 -9.72
C SER A 6 -7.23 -1.20 -9.96
N HIS A 7 -7.85 -0.24 -10.64
CA HIS A 7 -7.26 1.06 -10.93
C HIS A 7 -8.13 2.20 -10.39
N GLY A 8 -7.51 3.25 -9.90
CA GLY A 8 -8.14 4.45 -9.36
C GLY A 8 -7.60 5.74 -9.97
N SER A 9 -8.37 6.82 -9.83
CA SER A 9 -8.05 8.13 -10.39
C SER A 9 -7.33 9.06 -9.42
N SER A 10 -7.25 8.72 -8.13
CA SER A 10 -6.72 9.62 -7.10
C SER A 10 -5.74 8.91 -6.17
N LEU A 11 -4.46 9.32 -6.26
CA LEU A 11 -3.41 8.83 -5.36
C LEU A 11 -3.66 9.35 -3.94
N TYR A 12 -3.95 10.64 -3.83
CA TYR A 12 -4.32 11.28 -2.57
C TYR A 12 -5.47 10.55 -1.87
N GLY A 13 -6.54 10.23 -2.62
CA GLY A 13 -7.68 9.50 -2.08
C GLY A 13 -7.32 8.09 -1.63
N ALA A 14 -6.43 7.41 -2.35
CA ALA A 14 -5.91 6.10 -1.97
C ALA A 14 -5.12 6.19 -0.65
N LEU A 15 -4.14 7.10 -0.55
CA LEU A 15 -3.32 7.27 0.65
C LEU A 15 -4.17 7.67 1.86
N THR A 16 -5.07 8.63 1.68
CA THR A 16 -5.99 9.09 2.75
C THR A 16 -6.86 7.95 3.27
N TYR A 17 -7.39 7.11 2.38
CA TYR A 17 -8.23 5.99 2.79
C TYR A 17 -7.47 4.99 3.66
N ASN A 18 -6.24 4.60 3.28
CA ASN A 18 -5.47 3.62 4.05
C ASN A 18 -4.90 4.25 5.33
N GLN A 19 -4.45 5.51 5.28
CA GLN A 19 -3.99 6.22 6.48
C GLN A 19 -5.11 6.36 7.51
N LYS A 20 -6.35 6.68 7.08
CA LYS A 20 -7.49 6.73 7.98
C LYS A 20 -7.71 5.41 8.73
N LYS A 21 -7.49 4.26 8.09
CA LYS A 21 -7.59 2.94 8.73
C LYS A 21 -6.50 2.73 9.77
N VAL A 22 -5.29 3.21 9.50
CA VAL A 22 -4.19 3.21 10.47
C VAL A 22 -4.53 4.09 11.67
N ASP A 23 -5.03 5.31 11.42
CA ASP A 23 -5.38 6.28 12.46
C ASP A 23 -6.54 5.79 13.35
N GLU A 24 -7.50 5.06 12.78
CA GLU A 24 -8.60 4.41 13.49
C GLU A 24 -8.18 3.15 14.28
N GLY A 25 -6.89 2.75 14.22
CA GLY A 25 -6.39 1.53 14.84
C GLY A 25 -6.86 0.24 14.16
N LEU A 26 -7.42 0.35 12.95
CA LEU A 26 -7.94 -0.76 12.14
C LEU A 26 -6.90 -1.26 11.11
N GLY A 27 -5.70 -0.72 11.14
CA GLY A 27 -4.62 -1.10 10.25
C GLY A 27 -3.25 -0.59 10.67
N LYS A 28 -2.25 -0.96 9.89
CA LYS A 28 -0.84 -0.64 10.15
C LYS A 28 -0.07 -0.52 8.83
N VAL A 29 0.90 0.39 8.76
CA VAL A 29 1.90 0.39 7.68
C VAL A 29 2.93 -0.70 8.00
N LEU A 30 3.05 -1.70 7.13
CA LEU A 30 3.99 -2.81 7.30
C LEU A 30 5.35 -2.54 6.67
N ALA A 31 5.36 -1.85 5.53
CA ALA A 31 6.56 -1.56 4.77
C ALA A 31 6.32 -0.45 3.75
N THR A 32 7.41 0.18 3.33
CA THR A 32 7.43 1.09 2.20
C THR A 32 8.51 0.68 1.19
N ASN A 33 8.41 1.19 -0.02
CA ASN A 33 9.42 1.09 -1.06
C ASN A 33 9.60 2.45 -1.72
N LEU A 34 10.85 2.92 -1.79
CA LEU A 34 11.23 4.21 -2.38
C LEU A 34 10.51 5.44 -1.78
N LEU A 35 10.01 5.33 -0.55
CA LEU A 35 9.40 6.41 0.22
C LEU A 35 10.26 6.68 1.46
N ILE A 36 10.17 7.89 2.01
CA ILE A 36 10.91 8.25 3.23
C ILE A 36 10.12 7.75 4.44
N GLU A 37 10.75 6.92 5.26
CA GLU A 37 10.17 6.49 6.52
C GLU A 37 10.44 7.55 7.61
N PRO A 38 9.39 8.06 8.27
CA PRO A 38 9.55 9.07 9.32
C PRO A 38 10.21 8.44 10.55
N THR A 39 11.06 9.21 11.24
CA THR A 39 11.86 8.71 12.38
C THR A 39 11.03 8.24 13.57
N ASN A 40 9.79 8.73 13.69
CA ASN A 40 8.84 8.32 14.73
C ASN A 40 7.92 7.17 14.28
N GLY A 41 8.05 6.69 13.03
CA GLY A 41 7.19 5.65 12.44
C GLY A 41 5.76 6.10 12.12
N VAL A 42 5.42 7.38 12.27
CA VAL A 42 4.08 7.92 12.04
C VAL A 42 4.03 8.61 10.67
N PHE A 43 3.38 7.96 9.71
CA PHE A 43 3.20 8.48 8.36
C PHE A 43 2.13 9.57 8.31
N ASN A 44 2.34 10.54 7.43
CA ASN A 44 1.36 11.57 7.07
C ASN A 44 1.12 11.51 5.56
N VAL A 45 -0.16 11.58 5.15
CA VAL A 45 -0.57 11.59 3.75
C VAL A 45 0.14 12.67 2.94
N SER A 46 0.31 13.88 3.48
CA SER A 46 0.94 15.00 2.77
C SER A 46 2.42 14.72 2.45
N ASP A 47 3.15 14.12 3.39
CA ASP A 47 4.57 13.78 3.19
C ASP A 47 4.70 12.60 2.21
N CYS A 48 3.85 11.59 2.36
CA CYS A 48 3.81 10.47 1.42
C CYS A 48 3.52 10.96 0.00
N MET A 49 2.54 11.84 -0.19
CA MET A 49 2.22 12.44 -1.49
C MET A 49 3.42 13.15 -2.11
N GLN A 50 4.15 13.95 -1.33
CA GLN A 50 5.36 14.61 -1.82
C GLN A 50 6.43 13.61 -2.27
N ASP A 51 6.58 12.49 -1.57
CA ASP A 51 7.52 11.45 -1.96
C ASP A 51 7.08 10.76 -3.26
N PHE A 52 5.80 10.41 -3.39
CA PHE A 52 5.27 9.84 -4.64
C PHE A 52 5.42 10.79 -5.84
N GLU A 53 5.13 12.08 -5.65
CA GLU A 53 5.25 13.10 -6.69
C GLU A 53 6.66 13.18 -7.30
N ARG A 54 7.72 12.85 -6.52
CA ARG A 54 9.11 12.80 -7.02
C ARG A 54 9.33 11.73 -8.09
N PHE A 55 8.50 10.69 -8.10
CA PHE A 55 8.58 9.58 -9.07
C PHE A 55 7.52 9.70 -10.17
N MET A 56 6.57 10.63 -10.05
CA MET A 56 5.52 10.82 -11.03
C MET A 56 6.01 11.70 -12.19
N PRO A 57 5.69 11.35 -13.45
CA PRO A 57 6.02 12.19 -14.58
C PRO A 57 5.19 13.48 -14.55
N SER A 58 5.76 14.58 -15.04
CA SER A 58 5.09 15.90 -15.09
C SER A 58 3.81 15.93 -15.94
N HIS A 59 3.64 14.95 -16.84
CA HIS A 59 2.50 14.83 -17.73
C HIS A 59 1.94 13.41 -17.70
N ILE A 60 0.83 13.23 -16.99
CA ILE A 60 0.09 11.96 -16.95
C ILE A 60 -1.12 12.06 -17.89
N ARG A 61 -1.14 11.21 -18.92
CA ARG A 61 -2.29 11.08 -19.84
C ARG A 61 -3.29 10.02 -19.37
N THR A 62 -2.89 9.15 -18.44
CA THR A 62 -3.69 8.05 -17.92
C THR A 62 -4.76 8.58 -16.96
N SER A 63 -6.03 8.27 -17.23
CA SER A 63 -7.16 8.72 -16.40
C SER A 63 -7.26 8.01 -15.04
N LYS A 64 -6.64 6.84 -14.90
CA LYS A 64 -6.55 6.06 -13.66
C LYS A 64 -5.12 5.61 -13.39
N PRO A 65 -4.23 6.52 -12.94
CA PRO A 65 -2.80 6.23 -12.82
C PRO A 65 -2.47 5.37 -11.58
N VAL A 66 -3.41 5.21 -10.65
CA VAL A 66 -3.17 4.51 -9.39
C VAL A 66 -3.58 3.06 -9.51
N ILE A 67 -2.70 2.15 -9.11
CA ILE A 67 -3.02 0.73 -9.00
C ILE A 67 -3.44 0.44 -7.56
N HIS A 68 -4.42 -0.43 -7.41
CA HIS A 68 -4.92 -0.85 -6.11
C HIS A 68 -4.80 -2.36 -6.02
N ILE A 69 -3.83 -2.85 -5.25
CA ILE A 69 -3.67 -4.28 -5.02
C ILE A 69 -4.16 -4.60 -3.61
N SER A 70 -4.94 -5.67 -3.49
CA SER A 70 -5.35 -6.27 -2.22
C SER A 70 -5.00 -7.75 -2.23
N LEU A 71 -4.19 -8.18 -1.27
CA LEU A 71 -3.80 -9.57 -1.09
C LEU A 71 -4.49 -10.09 0.17
N ASN A 72 -5.24 -11.18 0.02
CA ASN A 72 -6.11 -11.72 1.04
C ASN A 72 -5.66 -13.15 1.35
N PRO A 73 -4.90 -13.36 2.44
CA PRO A 73 -4.63 -14.69 2.97
C PRO A 73 -5.90 -15.49 3.25
N HIS A 74 -5.80 -16.81 3.32
CA HIS A 74 -6.90 -17.62 3.83
C HIS A 74 -7.12 -17.28 5.31
N PRO A 75 -8.36 -17.30 5.85
CA PRO A 75 -8.61 -17.00 7.26
C PRO A 75 -7.83 -17.89 8.25
N ASP A 76 -7.44 -19.09 7.82
CA ASP A 76 -6.64 -20.03 8.63
C ASP A 76 -5.13 -19.78 8.54
N ASP A 77 -4.67 -18.93 7.61
CA ASP A 77 -3.26 -18.59 7.46
C ASP A 77 -2.83 -17.68 8.62
N LYS A 78 -1.93 -18.17 9.48
CA LYS A 78 -1.36 -17.39 10.59
C LYS A 78 -0.04 -16.75 10.16
N LEU A 79 -0.14 -15.62 9.47
CA LEU A 79 1.01 -14.88 8.96
C LEU A 79 1.40 -13.77 9.93
N THR A 80 2.70 -13.62 10.17
CA THR A 80 3.24 -12.47 10.91
C THR A 80 3.27 -11.22 10.03
N ASP A 81 3.32 -10.04 10.65
CA ASP A 81 3.48 -8.76 9.95
C ASP A 81 4.67 -8.77 8.96
N ASN A 82 5.81 -9.36 9.36
CA ASN A 82 6.98 -9.48 8.50
C ASN A 82 6.72 -10.36 7.28
N GLN A 83 6.06 -11.51 7.47
CA GLN A 83 5.69 -12.39 6.35
C GLN A 83 4.71 -11.71 5.39
N LEU A 84 3.73 -10.96 5.92
CA LEU A 84 2.81 -10.18 5.10
C LEU A 84 3.53 -9.10 4.30
N ALA A 85 4.49 -8.39 4.92
CA ALA A 85 5.32 -7.42 4.23
C ALA A 85 6.14 -8.06 3.10
N ASP A 86 6.78 -9.21 3.38
CA ASP A 86 7.58 -9.94 2.39
C ASP A 86 6.74 -10.46 1.22
N ILE A 87 5.54 -10.98 1.51
CA ILE A 87 4.57 -11.37 0.47
C ILE A 87 4.22 -10.18 -0.42
N GLY A 88 3.96 -9.00 0.16
CA GLY A 88 3.65 -7.80 -0.62
C GLY A 88 4.81 -7.33 -1.48
N ARG A 89 6.04 -7.36 -0.95
CA ARG A 89 7.26 -7.03 -1.72
C ARG A 89 7.49 -8.00 -2.86
N GLU A 90 7.44 -9.30 -2.59
CA GLU A 90 7.60 -10.36 -3.59
C GLU A 90 6.52 -10.28 -4.67
N TYR A 91 5.27 -9.98 -4.27
CA TYR A 91 4.19 -9.76 -5.22
C TYR A 91 4.51 -8.60 -6.17
N MET A 92 4.95 -7.44 -5.66
CA MET A 92 5.29 -6.28 -6.48
C MET A 92 6.47 -6.55 -7.42
N GLU A 93 7.49 -7.25 -6.93
CA GLU A 93 8.64 -7.65 -7.75
C GLU A 93 8.20 -8.55 -8.92
N ARG A 94 7.47 -9.63 -8.61
CA ARG A 94 6.97 -10.57 -9.64
C ARG A 94 5.93 -9.94 -10.57
N PHE A 95 5.17 -8.95 -10.10
CA PHE A 95 4.21 -8.19 -10.91
C PHE A 95 4.91 -7.22 -11.87
N GLY A 96 6.21 -6.95 -11.69
CA GLY A 96 6.99 -6.03 -12.52
C GLY A 96 6.97 -4.58 -12.03
N TYR A 97 6.47 -4.33 -10.81
CA TYR A 97 6.34 -3.01 -10.21
C TYR A 97 7.26 -2.81 -8.99
N GLY A 98 8.21 -3.72 -8.75
CA GLY A 98 9.15 -3.64 -7.61
C GLY A 98 9.99 -2.35 -7.57
N GLY A 99 10.26 -1.76 -8.74
CA GLY A 99 10.96 -0.47 -8.86
C GLY A 99 10.08 0.78 -8.75
N GLN A 100 8.79 0.64 -8.47
CA GLN A 100 7.88 1.79 -8.28
C GLN A 100 7.76 2.13 -6.79
N PRO A 101 7.53 3.40 -6.41
CA PRO A 101 7.20 3.71 -5.03
C PRO A 101 5.90 2.99 -4.62
N TYR A 102 5.85 2.45 -3.41
CA TYR A 102 4.61 1.90 -2.85
C TYR A 102 4.66 1.77 -1.33
N MET A 103 3.48 1.65 -0.72
CA MET A 103 3.27 1.33 0.69
C MET A 103 2.47 0.04 0.83
N ILE A 104 2.79 -0.76 1.84
CA ILE A 104 2.06 -1.97 2.22
C ILE A 104 1.32 -1.69 3.52
N PHE A 105 -0.01 -1.70 3.46
CA PHE A 105 -0.90 -1.52 4.61
C PHE A 105 -1.53 -2.86 4.99
N LYS A 106 -1.50 -3.22 6.28
CA LYS A 106 -2.33 -4.28 6.86
C LYS A 106 -3.64 -3.70 7.34
N HIS A 107 -4.75 -4.33 7.01
CA HIS A 107 -6.08 -3.99 7.52
C HIS A 107 -6.71 -5.23 8.20
N GLU A 108 -7.49 -4.97 9.26
CA GLU A 108 -8.17 -6.01 10.07
C GLU A 108 -9.69 -5.78 10.17
N ASP A 109 -10.23 -4.86 9.35
CA ASP A 109 -11.57 -4.29 9.48
C ASP A 109 -12.73 -5.17 8.99
N ILE A 110 -12.44 -6.35 8.42
CA ILE A 110 -13.46 -7.26 7.86
C ILE A 110 -13.44 -8.66 8.50
N GLY A 111 -12.95 -8.77 9.73
CA GLY A 111 -12.89 -10.05 10.47
C GLY A 111 -11.80 -11.01 9.97
N ARG A 112 -10.90 -10.53 9.11
CA ARG A 112 -9.70 -11.22 8.65
C ARG A 112 -8.60 -10.22 8.32
N GLU A 113 -7.37 -10.64 8.48
CA GLU A 113 -6.20 -9.87 8.08
C GLU A 113 -6.03 -9.91 6.56
N HIS A 114 -5.74 -8.77 5.98
CA HIS A 114 -5.38 -8.65 4.56
C HIS A 114 -4.48 -7.44 4.37
N ILE A 115 -3.76 -7.40 3.25
CA ILE A 115 -2.89 -6.27 2.92
C ILE A 115 -3.34 -5.55 1.67
N HIS A 116 -3.12 -4.24 1.65
CA HIS A 116 -3.25 -3.38 0.48
C HIS A 116 -1.87 -2.86 0.09
N VAL A 117 -1.53 -2.97 -1.19
CA VAL A 117 -0.32 -2.35 -1.75
C VAL A 117 -0.76 -1.16 -2.60
N ARG A 118 -0.24 0.03 -2.24
CA ARG A 118 -0.56 1.32 -2.87
C ARG A 118 0.70 1.95 -3.44
N PRO A 119 0.86 2.02 -4.77
CA PRO A 119 1.74 2.98 -5.40
C PRO A 119 1.11 4.37 -5.37
#